data_AF-A0A6B1EW36-F1
#
_entry.id   AF-A0A6B1EW36-F1
#
_cell.length_a   1.000
_cell.length_b   1.000
_cell.length_c   1.000
_cell.angle_alpha   90.00
_cell.angle_beta   90.00
_cell.angle_gamma   90.00
#
_symmetry.space_group_name_H-M   'P 1'
#
loop_
_entity.id
_entity.type
_entity.pdbx_description
1 polymer ?
#
loop_
_entity_poly.entity_id
_entity_poly.type
_entity_poly.pdbx_seq_one_letter_code
_entity_poly.pdbx_strand_id
1 'polypeptide(L)'
;MTSEVIVFEVNRNPNLTQRENIKKLLRNAHQYVSVGAVEELRSEQLESLGFKPLDALHIACAENANADILLTTDKRMLRRTKNYHFQLRVHVENPHIWLQEVLRMSLRENREVSMEENQDEDTELRALLDKIFQHKGGKGDYSIDRHEWVDSLDLDTILKGIQKLRDTEQKD
;
A
#
# COMPACT_ATOMS: atom_id res chain seq x y z
N MET A 1 -5.44 4.96 -6.38
CA MET A 1 -6.38 3.84 -6.61
C MET A 1 -6.84 3.25 -5.29
N THR A 2 -7.91 2.46 -5.30
CA THR A 2 -8.29 1.53 -4.23
C THR A 2 -8.72 0.19 -4.85
N SER A 3 -8.89 -0.86 -4.05
CA SER A 3 -9.31 -2.19 -4.51
C SER A 3 -10.26 -2.87 -3.54
N GLU A 4 -10.97 -3.89 -4.00
CA GLU A 4 -11.79 -4.77 -3.15
C GLU A 4 -10.98 -5.40 -2.00
N VAL A 5 -9.69 -5.67 -2.22
CA VAL A 5 -8.76 -6.19 -1.20
C VAL A 5 -8.66 -5.22 -0.02
N ILE A 6 -8.52 -3.92 -0.30
CA ILE A 6 -8.47 -2.87 0.74
C ILE A 6 -9.80 -2.79 1.48
N VAL A 7 -10.93 -2.85 0.76
CA VAL A 7 -12.27 -2.80 1.38
C VAL A 7 -12.46 -4.00 2.32
N PHE A 8 -12.03 -5.18 1.88
CA PHE A 8 -12.04 -6.40 2.67
C PHE A 8 -11.21 -6.28 3.95
N GLU A 9 -9.97 -5.76 3.87
CA GLU A 9 -9.13 -5.53 5.06
C GLU A 9 -9.76 -4.53 6.03
N VAL A 10 -10.26 -3.41 5.50
CA VAL A 10 -10.87 -2.34 6.30
C VAL A 10 -12.08 -2.86 7.06
N ASN A 11 -12.93 -3.67 6.41
CA ASN A 11 -14.10 -4.25 7.07
C ASN A 11 -13.74 -5.24 8.19
N ARG A 12 -12.54 -5.85 8.16
CA ARG A 12 -12.03 -6.74 9.21
C ARG A 12 -11.34 -6.00 10.36
N ASN A 13 -11.04 -4.71 10.22
CA ASN A 13 -10.42 -3.93 11.29
C ASN A 13 -11.39 -3.77 12.48
N PRO A 14 -11.11 -4.32 13.67
CA PRO A 14 -12.00 -4.27 14.83
C PRO A 14 -12.19 -2.85 15.38
N ASN A 15 -11.30 -1.92 15.08
CA ASN A 15 -11.44 -0.53 15.47
C ASN A 15 -12.42 0.20 14.53
N LEU A 16 -13.65 0.39 15.00
CA LEU A 16 -14.74 1.03 14.23
C LEU A 16 -14.40 2.47 13.81
N THR A 17 -13.82 3.26 14.70
CA THR A 17 -13.43 4.65 14.39
C THR A 17 -12.40 4.69 13.27
N GLN A 18 -11.39 3.81 13.34
CA GLN A 18 -10.38 3.71 12.29
C GLN A 18 -10.99 3.24 10.98
N ARG A 19 -11.87 2.23 11.03
CA ARG A 19 -12.60 1.72 9.86
C ARG A 19 -13.36 2.83 9.14
N GLU A 20 -14.14 3.63 9.87
CA GLU A 20 -14.92 4.72 9.29
C GLU A 20 -14.03 5.84 8.70
N ASN A 21 -12.93 6.15 9.37
CA ASN A 21 -11.97 7.13 8.86
C ASN A 21 -11.30 6.66 7.56
N ILE A 22 -10.90 5.38 7.50
CA ILE A 22 -10.31 4.82 6.27
C ILE A 22 -11.36 4.79 5.16
N LYS A 23 -12.61 4.35 5.42
CA LYS A 23 -13.68 4.36 4.42
C LYS A 23 -13.92 5.74 3.82
N LYS A 24 -13.89 6.81 4.63
CA LYS A 24 -13.98 8.19 4.13
C LYS A 24 -12.81 8.54 3.20
N LEU A 25 -11.59 8.12 3.53
CA LEU A 25 -10.41 8.35 2.69
C LEU A 25 -10.52 7.62 1.35
N LEU A 26 -11.02 6.37 1.35
CA LEU A 26 -11.16 5.57 0.13
C LEU A 26 -12.10 6.19 -0.91
N ARG A 27 -13.08 7.01 -0.48
CA ARG A 27 -13.98 7.73 -1.40
C ARG A 27 -13.26 8.74 -2.30
N ASN A 28 -12.04 9.15 -1.95
CA ASN A 28 -11.24 10.06 -2.76
C ASN A 28 -10.39 9.32 -3.81
N ALA A 29 -10.46 7.99 -3.89
CA ALA A 29 -9.71 7.24 -4.88
C ALA A 29 -10.29 7.45 -6.28
N HIS A 30 -9.46 7.88 -7.22
CA HIS A 30 -9.83 8.10 -8.62
C HIS A 30 -10.14 6.82 -9.42
N GLN A 31 -9.73 5.65 -8.91
CA GLN A 31 -9.86 4.37 -9.57
C GLN A 31 -10.11 3.28 -8.54
N TYR A 32 -10.99 2.35 -8.87
CA TYR A 32 -11.34 1.18 -8.07
C TYR A 32 -11.05 -0.10 -8.87
N VAL A 33 -10.35 -1.07 -8.26
CA VAL A 33 -10.05 -2.37 -8.87
C VAL A 33 -10.84 -3.47 -8.16
N SER A 34 -11.67 -4.17 -8.93
CA SER A 34 -12.34 -5.40 -8.46
C SER A 34 -11.41 -6.60 -8.66
N VAL A 35 -11.47 -7.55 -7.72
CA VAL A 35 -10.77 -8.83 -7.81
C VAL A 35 -11.62 -9.78 -8.66
N GLY A 36 -11.10 -10.12 -9.84
CA GLY A 36 -11.62 -11.16 -10.71
C GLY A 36 -10.54 -12.18 -11.05
N ALA A 37 -10.76 -12.93 -12.14
CA ALA A 37 -9.88 -14.02 -12.53
C ALA A 37 -8.45 -13.57 -12.86
N VAL A 38 -8.26 -12.32 -13.33
CA VAL A 38 -6.93 -11.79 -13.67
C VAL A 38 -6.11 -11.54 -12.40
N GLU A 39 -6.73 -10.91 -11.40
CA GLU A 39 -6.10 -10.61 -10.11
C GLU A 39 -5.83 -11.88 -9.33
N GLU A 40 -6.76 -12.83 -9.35
CA GLU A 40 -6.63 -14.14 -8.72
C GLU A 40 -5.46 -14.93 -9.33
N LEU A 41 -5.44 -15.13 -10.65
CA LEU A 41 -4.37 -15.85 -11.32
C LEU A 41 -3.01 -15.18 -11.09
N ARG A 42 -2.97 -13.85 -11.10
CA ARG A 42 -1.73 -13.12 -10.84
C ARG A 42 -1.30 -13.25 -9.39
N SER A 43 -2.24 -13.28 -8.44
CA SER A 43 -1.95 -13.53 -7.03
C SER A 43 -1.33 -14.91 -6.83
N GLU A 44 -1.88 -15.96 -7.44
CA GLU A 44 -1.31 -17.32 -7.36
C GLU A 44 0.14 -17.39 -7.86
N GLN A 45 0.43 -16.69 -8.97
CA GLN A 45 1.79 -16.59 -9.48
C GLN A 45 2.73 -15.92 -8.48
N LEU A 46 2.28 -14.84 -7.84
CA LEU A 46 3.08 -14.13 -6.83
C LEU A 46 3.23 -14.97 -5.55
N GLU A 47 2.23 -15.73 -5.14
CA GLU A 47 2.36 -16.68 -4.03
C GLU A 47 3.41 -17.75 -4.30
N SER A 48 3.56 -18.21 -5.54
CA SER A 48 4.65 -19.12 -5.92
C SER A 48 6.05 -18.51 -5.75
N LEU A 49 6.16 -17.17 -5.73
CA LEU A 49 7.38 -16.41 -5.40
C LEU A 49 7.51 -16.15 -3.88
N GLY A 50 6.57 -16.69 -3.09
CA GLY A 50 6.54 -16.64 -1.64
C GLY A 50 5.91 -15.38 -1.05
N PHE A 51 5.23 -14.55 -1.85
CA PHE A 51 4.37 -13.48 -1.31
C PHE A 51 3.23 -14.10 -0.50
N LYS A 52 2.77 -13.41 0.54
CA LYS A 52 1.55 -13.84 1.25
C LYS A 52 0.34 -13.61 0.34
N PRO A 53 -0.76 -14.37 0.51
CA PRO A 53 -1.96 -14.23 -0.33
C PRO A 53 -2.47 -12.79 -0.44
N LEU A 54 -2.53 -12.07 0.69
CA LEU A 54 -3.01 -10.69 0.71
C LEU A 54 -2.03 -9.72 0.03
N ASP A 55 -0.73 -9.87 0.28
CA ASP A 55 0.31 -9.06 -0.39
C ASP A 55 0.28 -9.29 -1.91
N ALA A 56 0.11 -10.55 -2.32
CA ALA A 56 0.02 -10.96 -3.71
C ALA A 56 -1.20 -10.33 -4.41
N LEU A 57 -2.37 -10.33 -3.77
CA LEU A 57 -3.56 -9.66 -4.28
C LEU A 57 -3.39 -8.13 -4.36
N HIS A 58 -2.75 -7.49 -3.38
CA HIS A 58 -2.46 -6.06 -3.43
C HIS A 58 -1.57 -5.69 -4.61
N ILE A 59 -0.50 -6.46 -4.82
CA ILE A 59 0.39 -6.28 -5.97
C ILE A 59 -0.38 -6.52 -7.27
N ALA A 60 -1.13 -7.62 -7.38
CA ALA A 60 -1.91 -7.93 -8.59
C ALA A 60 -2.89 -6.81 -8.95
N CYS A 61 -3.60 -6.25 -7.96
CA CYS A 61 -4.50 -5.12 -8.16
C CYS A 61 -3.75 -3.85 -8.60
N ALA A 62 -2.59 -3.56 -8.00
CA ALA A 62 -1.78 -2.39 -8.37
C ALA A 62 -1.20 -2.53 -9.79
N GLU A 63 -0.76 -3.73 -10.16
CA GLU A 63 -0.31 -4.04 -11.52
C GLU A 63 -1.45 -3.88 -12.54
N ASN A 64 -2.66 -4.39 -12.25
CA ASN A 64 -3.82 -4.24 -13.13
C ASN A 64 -4.30 -2.79 -13.23
N ALA A 65 -4.12 -2.01 -12.17
CA ALA A 65 -4.43 -0.57 -12.17
C ALA A 65 -3.43 0.26 -12.98
N ASN A 66 -2.31 -0.32 -13.44
CA ASN A 66 -1.16 0.43 -13.95
C ASN A 66 -0.67 1.49 -12.97
N ALA A 67 -0.69 1.19 -11.66
CA ALA A 67 -0.17 2.12 -10.67
C ALA A 67 1.34 2.32 -10.87
N ASP A 68 1.81 3.57 -10.80
CA ASP A 68 3.24 3.86 -10.88
C ASP A 68 4.00 3.26 -9.70
N ILE A 69 3.37 3.28 -8.52
CA ILE A 69 3.96 2.81 -7.28
C ILE A 69 2.90 2.27 -6.31
N LEU A 70 3.25 1.19 -5.61
CA LEU A 70 2.53 0.65 -4.46
C LEU A 70 3.31 0.98 -3.18
N LEU A 71 2.71 1.78 -2.30
CA LEU A 71 3.35 2.19 -1.06
C LEU A 71 2.96 1.27 0.10
N THR A 72 3.96 0.75 0.83
CA THR A 72 3.72 -0.10 2.01
C THR A 72 4.76 0.12 3.10
N THR A 73 4.36 -0.05 4.37
CA THR A 73 5.29 -0.06 5.50
C THR A 73 5.70 -1.48 5.92
N ASP A 74 5.17 -2.52 5.27
CA ASP A 74 5.49 -3.90 5.63
C ASP A 74 6.91 -4.27 5.18
N LYS A 75 7.80 -4.45 6.15
CA LYS A 75 9.21 -4.79 5.90
C LYS A 75 9.39 -6.16 5.23
N ARG A 76 8.51 -7.12 5.49
CA ARG A 76 8.57 -8.46 4.88
C ARG A 76 8.20 -8.39 3.41
N MET A 77 7.13 -7.65 3.09
CA MET A 77 6.73 -7.38 1.71
C MET A 77 7.84 -6.63 0.96
N LEU A 78 8.33 -5.50 1.51
CA LEU A 78 9.41 -4.69 0.90
C LEU A 78 10.69 -5.48 0.64
N ARG A 79 11.09 -6.35 1.58
CA ARG A 79 12.28 -7.19 1.38
C ARG A 79 12.08 -8.17 0.23
N ARG A 80 10.87 -8.71 0.08
CA ARG A 80 10.57 -9.69 -0.96
C ARG A 80 10.45 -9.05 -2.33
N THR A 81 9.81 -7.89 -2.43
CA THR A 81 9.70 -7.16 -3.70
C THR A 81 11.07 -6.79 -4.25
N LYS A 82 12.06 -6.47 -3.41
CA LYS A 82 13.46 -6.26 -3.84
C LYS A 82 14.08 -7.47 -4.52
N ASN A 83 13.82 -8.67 -3.99
CA ASN A 83 14.36 -9.92 -4.56
C ASN A 83 13.71 -10.29 -5.90
N TYR A 84 12.47 -9.85 -6.13
CA TYR A 84 11.66 -10.23 -7.29
C TYR A 84 11.25 -9.03 -8.15
N HIS A 85 11.98 -7.91 -8.09
CA HIS A 85 11.52 -6.67 -8.72
C HIS A 85 11.38 -6.78 -10.26
N PHE A 86 12.20 -7.63 -10.91
CA PHE A 86 12.08 -7.90 -12.35
C PHE A 86 10.84 -8.70 -12.73
N GLN A 87 10.23 -9.42 -11.77
CA GLN A 87 9.00 -10.18 -11.97
C GLN A 87 7.74 -9.35 -11.64
N LEU A 88 7.91 -8.16 -11.04
CA LEU A 88 6.82 -7.25 -10.71
C LEU A 88 6.65 -6.19 -11.80
N ARG A 89 5.41 -5.82 -12.07
CA ARG A 89 5.05 -4.75 -13.03
C ARG A 89 4.79 -3.41 -12.37
N VAL A 90 4.85 -3.37 -11.03
CA VAL A 90 4.65 -2.18 -10.21
C VAL A 90 5.84 -2.01 -9.28
N HIS A 91 6.33 -0.78 -9.12
CA HIS A 91 7.34 -0.47 -8.13
C HIS A 91 6.71 -0.50 -6.73
N VAL A 92 7.36 -1.16 -5.77
CA VAL A 92 6.87 -1.23 -4.39
C VAL A 92 7.89 -0.61 -3.45
N GLU A 93 7.48 0.41 -2.69
CA GLU A 93 8.41 1.16 -1.83
C GLU A 93 7.76 1.62 -0.53
N ASN A 94 8.61 1.98 0.43
CA ASN A 94 8.20 2.61 1.65
C ASN A 94 7.77 4.07 1.42
N PRO A 95 6.62 4.52 1.96
CA PRO A 95 6.17 5.92 1.82
C PRO A 95 7.22 6.96 2.23
N HIS A 96 8.05 6.67 3.23
CA HIS A 96 9.12 7.57 3.67
C HIS A 96 10.22 7.73 2.63
N ILE A 97 10.63 6.62 2.00
CA ILE A 97 11.66 6.62 0.96
C ILE A 97 11.14 7.31 -0.30
N TRP A 98 9.91 6.98 -0.71
CA TRP A 98 9.28 7.62 -1.86
C TRP A 98 9.09 9.13 -1.66
N LEU A 99 8.61 9.56 -0.49
CA LEU A 99 8.41 10.99 -0.22
C LEU A 99 9.74 11.77 -0.24
N GLN A 100 10.82 11.17 0.25
CA GLN A 100 12.16 11.74 0.13
C GLN A 100 12.57 11.96 -1.33
N GLU A 101 12.31 10.98 -2.19
CA GLU A 101 12.63 11.05 -3.61
C GLU A 101 11.83 12.16 -4.31
N VAL A 102 10.51 12.18 -4.10
CA VAL A 102 9.62 13.19 -4.69
C VAL A 102 10.02 14.61 -4.28
N LEU A 103 10.30 14.83 -2.98
CA LEU A 103 10.71 16.15 -2.50
C LEU A 103 12.05 16.58 -3.10
N ARG A 104 13.01 15.66 -3.25
CA ARG A 104 14.28 15.96 -3.93
C ARG A 104 14.08 16.28 -5.41
N MET A 105 13.19 15.57 -6.10
CA MET A 105 12.85 15.86 -7.49
C MET A 105 12.24 17.27 -7.64
N SER A 106 11.25 17.62 -6.81
CA SER A 106 10.67 18.97 -6.82
C SER A 106 11.69 20.07 -6.53
N LEU A 107 12.66 19.83 -5.65
CA LEU A 107 13.73 20.80 -5.36
C LEU A 107 14.71 20.96 -6.54
N ARG A 108 14.98 19.87 -7.27
CA ARG A 108 15.86 19.89 -8.46
C ARG A 108 15.21 20.55 -9.66
N GLU A 109 13.92 20.31 -9.90
CA GLU A 109 13.17 20.99 -10.98
C GLU A 109 13.11 22.51 -10.78
N ASN A 110 13.18 22.99 -9.53
CA ASN A 110 13.23 24.40 -9.20
C ASN A 110 14.64 25.03 -9.32
N ARG A 111 15.70 24.26 -9.59
CA ARG A 111 17.08 24.75 -9.72
C ARG A 111 17.70 24.42 -11.07
N GLU A 112 17.53 25.34 -12.02
CA GLU A 112 18.52 25.56 -13.09
C GLU A 112 19.65 26.53 -12.67
N VAL A 113 19.77 26.91 -11.39
CA VAL A 113 20.78 27.89 -10.94
C VAL A 113 21.54 27.45 -9.69
N SER A 114 22.87 27.51 -9.82
CA SER A 114 23.94 27.49 -8.80
C SER A 114 24.18 26.19 -8.00
N MET A 115 25.33 25.59 -8.30
CA MET A 115 26.00 24.55 -7.54
C MET A 115 26.72 25.17 -6.34
N GLU A 116 26.12 25.22 -5.14
CA GLU A 116 26.90 25.29 -3.88
C GLU A 116 26.17 24.99 -2.56
N GLU A 117 24.87 24.67 -2.54
CA GLU A 117 24.16 24.35 -1.28
C GLU A 117 23.61 22.91 -1.33
N ASN A 118 24.30 21.95 -0.70
CA ASN A 118 23.86 20.54 -0.69
C ASN A 118 23.81 19.89 0.72
N GLN A 119 24.30 20.54 1.78
CA GLN A 119 24.32 19.95 3.14
C GLN A 119 23.22 20.50 4.06
N ASP A 120 22.90 21.79 4.00
CA ASP A 120 21.91 22.41 4.88
C ASP A 120 20.46 22.03 4.49
N GLU A 121 20.16 21.98 3.19
CA GLU A 121 18.85 21.55 2.68
C GLU A 121 18.50 20.10 3.00
N ASP A 122 19.50 19.22 2.90
CA ASP A 122 19.34 17.80 3.17
C ASP A 122 19.13 17.55 4.69
N THR A 123 19.45 18.54 5.53
CA THR A 123 19.17 18.57 6.97
C THR A 123 17.78 19.11 7.25
N GLU A 124 17.37 20.22 6.64
CA GLU A 124 16.01 20.77 6.77
C GLU A 124 14.94 19.82 6.23
N LEU A 125 15.19 19.19 5.08
CA LEU A 125 14.32 18.18 4.50
C LEU A 125 14.16 16.97 5.43
N ARG A 126 15.27 16.50 6.01
CA ARG A 126 15.24 15.44 7.03
C ARG A 126 14.41 15.86 8.24
N ALA A 127 14.59 17.09 8.74
CA ALA A 127 13.82 17.61 9.87
C ALA A 127 12.31 17.72 9.56
N LEU A 128 11.95 18.15 8.34
CA LEU A 128 10.56 18.21 7.89
C LEU A 128 9.94 16.82 7.78
N LEU A 129 10.65 15.87 7.17
CA LEU A 129 10.21 14.48 7.07
C LEU A 129 10.05 13.85 8.46
N ASP A 130 11.03 14.04 9.33
CA ASP A 130 10.96 13.64 10.73
C ASP A 130 9.70 14.24 11.36
N LYS A 131 9.39 15.52 11.16
CA LYS A 131 8.16 16.13 11.69
C LYS A 131 6.87 15.50 11.12
N ILE A 132 6.84 15.19 9.81
CA ILE A 132 5.70 14.53 9.15
C ILE A 132 5.49 13.12 9.71
N PHE A 133 6.57 12.34 9.89
CA PHE A 133 6.52 10.95 10.35
C PHE A 133 6.59 10.79 11.88
N GLN A 134 6.96 11.84 12.63
CA GLN A 134 6.90 11.91 14.10
C GLN A 134 5.48 12.11 14.61
N HIS A 135 4.55 12.57 13.75
CA HIS A 135 3.14 12.60 14.10
C HIS A 135 2.61 11.16 14.21
N LYS A 136 2.76 10.59 15.41
CA LYS A 136 2.03 9.40 15.86
C LYS A 136 0.56 9.75 16.02
N GLY A 137 -0.12 10.04 14.90
CA GLY A 137 -1.58 10.19 14.83
C GLY A 137 -2.35 8.88 15.03
N GLY A 138 -1.69 7.86 15.59
CA GLY A 138 -2.24 6.56 15.88
C GLY A 138 -1.58 5.99 17.13
N LYS A 139 -2.36 5.73 18.17
CA LYS A 139 -1.94 4.82 19.25
C LYS A 139 -2.03 3.39 18.70
N GLY A 140 -0.95 2.61 18.86
CA GLY A 140 -0.88 1.20 18.48
C GLY A 140 0.39 0.87 17.70
N ASP A 141 0.96 -0.32 17.91
CA ASP A 141 1.90 -0.90 16.96
C ASP A 141 1.06 -1.61 15.89
N TYR A 142 0.70 -0.86 14.84
CA TYR A 142 -0.11 -1.36 13.73
C TYR A 142 0.53 -2.53 12.96
N SER A 143 1.80 -2.83 13.22
CA SER A 143 2.45 -4.04 12.73
C SER A 143 2.00 -5.24 13.56
N ILE A 144 1.85 -5.08 14.87
CA ILE A 144 1.41 -6.14 15.80
C ILE A 144 -0.12 -6.32 15.72
N ASP A 145 -0.88 -5.22 15.73
CA ASP A 145 -2.34 -5.29 15.77
C ASP A 145 -2.96 -5.86 14.48
N ARG A 146 -2.35 -5.64 13.30
CA ARG A 146 -2.84 -6.23 12.03
C ARG A 146 -2.62 -7.74 11.91
N HIS A 147 -1.58 -8.27 12.54
CA HIS A 147 -1.16 -9.65 12.31
C HIS A 147 -2.16 -10.68 12.85
N GLU A 148 -3.09 -10.29 13.73
CA GLU A 148 -4.00 -11.25 14.35
C GLU A 148 -5.20 -11.66 13.47
N TRP A 149 -5.71 -10.80 12.56
CA TRP A 149 -7.00 -11.06 11.90
C TRP A 149 -7.00 -11.13 10.36
N VAL A 150 -5.88 -10.89 9.67
CA VAL A 150 -5.78 -11.05 8.19
C VAL A 150 -4.59 -11.89 7.73
N ASP A 151 -3.47 -11.86 8.45
CA ASP A 151 -2.19 -12.44 8.02
C ASP A 151 -2.14 -13.97 7.95
N SER A 152 -3.15 -14.64 8.50
CA SER A 152 -3.29 -16.11 8.55
C SER A 152 -4.25 -16.68 7.49
N LEU A 153 -4.88 -15.83 6.68
CA LEU A 153 -5.86 -16.27 5.69
C LEU A 153 -5.18 -16.77 4.41
N ASP A 154 -5.68 -17.88 3.88
CA ASP A 154 -5.35 -18.34 2.54
C ASP A 154 -6.11 -17.55 1.46
N LEU A 155 -5.67 -17.70 0.20
CA LEU A 155 -6.24 -16.99 -0.94
C LEU A 155 -7.75 -17.25 -1.08
N ASP A 156 -8.16 -18.50 -1.02
CA ASP A 156 -9.57 -18.92 -1.15
C ASP A 156 -10.46 -18.25 -0.08
N THR A 157 -10.00 -18.18 1.16
CA THR A 157 -10.73 -17.50 2.25
C THR A 157 -10.86 -16.01 2.01
N ILE A 158 -9.82 -15.37 1.45
CA ILE A 158 -9.86 -13.95 1.07
C ILE A 158 -10.86 -13.73 -0.05
N LEU A 159 -10.78 -14.50 -1.14
CA LEU A 159 -11.66 -14.39 -2.30
C LEU A 159 -13.12 -14.63 -1.94
N LYS A 160 -13.43 -15.66 -1.14
CA LYS A 160 -14.78 -15.90 -0.61
C LYS A 160 -15.30 -14.74 0.22
N GLY A 161 -14.43 -14.12 1.02
CA GLY A 161 -14.81 -12.95 1.81
C GLY A 161 -15.09 -11.72 0.95
N ILE A 162 -14.30 -11.50 -0.12
CA ILE A 162 -14.55 -10.45 -1.11
C ILE A 162 -15.88 -10.70 -1.84
N GLN A 163 -16.13 -11.92 -2.32
CA GLN A 163 -17.38 -12.26 -2.99
C GLN A 163 -18.59 -12.05 -2.08
N LYS A 164 -18.47 -12.43 -0.79
CA LYS A 164 -19.54 -12.20 0.19
C LYS A 164 -19.84 -10.71 0.37
N LEU A 165 -18.82 -9.84 0.38
CA LEU A 165 -19.02 -8.38 0.45
C LEU A 165 -19.76 -7.87 -0.79
N ARG A 166 -19.39 -8.36 -1.98
CA ARG A 166 -20.06 -8.04 -3.24
C ARG A 166 -21.55 -8.43 -3.23
N ASP A 167 -21.85 -9.61 -2.72
CA ASP A 167 -23.23 -10.11 -2.62
C ASP A 167 -24.08 -9.31 -1.63
N THR A 168 -23.47 -8.71 -0.60
CA THR A 168 -24.18 -7.84 0.36
C THR A 168 -24.46 -6.46 -0.23
N GLU A 169 -23.52 -5.88 -0.99
CA GLU A 169 -23.70 -4.56 -1.62
C GLU A 169 -24.74 -4.57 -2.75
N GLN A 170 -25.00 -5.73 -3.38
CA GLN A 170 -26.04 -5.88 -4.41
C GLN A 170 -27.47 -6.05 -3.87
N LYS A 171 -27.62 -6.19 -2.54
CA LYS A 171 -28.93 -6.41 -1.89
C LYS A 171 -29.54 -5.15 -1.27
N ASP A 172 -28.78 -4.06 -1.20
CA ASP A 172 -29.18 -2.75 -0.69
C ASP A 172 -29.53 -1.79 -1.84
#